data_AF-A0AAC8XP74-F1
#
_entry.id   AF-A0AAC8XP74-F1
#
_cell.length_a   1.000
_cell.length_b   1.000
_cell.length_c   1.000
_cell.angle_alpha   90.00
_cell.angle_beta   90.00
_cell.angle_gamma   90.00
#
_symmetry.space_group_name_H-M   'P 1'
#
loop_
_entity.id
_entity.type
_entity.pdbx_description
1 polymer ?
#
loop_
_entity_poly.entity_id
_entity_poly.type
_entity_poly.pdbx_seq_one_letter_code
_entity_poly.pdbx_strand_id
1 'polypeptide(L)'
;MTSKSELKKSILRNCLSAFKNHDFNILKSGNVTKKVDNDFLVWVGLNVAVYDSYIEINPFVGIHCVPIMKLISELEGEKYSKGRYATFAMHLGNICPEVNAFHFYEDTEIESEALRLVETVNEYGVSHISSFASYDSLLPILEENIPSFGGFPQRVAVCLLLMGKANSAIEFVERKRCEYQKNKILSEHFERFAIPFIEYVKKQFSV
;
A
#
# COMPACT_ATOMS: atom_id res chain seq x y z
N MET A 1 21.41 10.92 28.10
CA MET A 1 21.18 10.05 26.93
C MET A 1 19.68 9.83 26.82
N THR A 2 19.08 10.35 25.75
CA THR A 2 17.69 10.03 25.39
C THR A 2 17.63 8.55 25.03
N SER A 3 16.66 7.80 25.53
CA SER A 3 16.56 6.38 25.15
C SER A 3 16.26 6.25 23.65
N LYS A 4 16.75 5.21 22.97
CA LYS A 4 16.44 4.98 21.54
C LYS A 4 14.93 4.92 21.26
N SER A 5 14.15 4.48 22.25
CA SER A 5 12.69 4.48 22.19
C SER A 5 12.11 5.90 22.14
N GLU A 6 12.64 6.82 22.94
CA GLU A 6 12.25 8.23 22.92
C GLU A 6 12.71 8.93 21.64
N LEU A 7 13.94 8.65 21.18
CA LEU A 7 14.46 9.18 19.92
C LEU A 7 13.58 8.75 18.75
N LYS A 8 13.24 7.45 18.65
CA LYS A 8 12.30 6.91 17.65
C LYS A 8 10.96 7.65 17.66
N LYS A 9 10.38 7.86 18.85
CA LYS A 9 9.10 8.58 19.00
C LYS A 9 9.23 10.04 18.55
N SER A 10 10.34 10.69 18.85
CA SER A 10 10.62 12.07 18.42
C SER A 10 10.70 12.16 16.90
N ILE A 11 11.51 11.29 16.27
CA ILE A 11 11.67 11.22 14.82
C ILE A 11 10.31 11.02 14.13
N LEU A 12 9.55 10.02 14.56
CA LEU A 12 8.24 9.73 13.95
C LEU A 12 7.26 10.90 14.13
N ARG A 13 7.26 11.56 15.29
CA ARG A 13 6.43 12.75 15.51
C ARG A 13 6.79 13.87 14.55
N ASN A 14 8.08 14.13 14.36
CA ASN A 14 8.56 15.18 13.45
C ASN A 14 8.26 14.83 11.97
N CYS A 15 8.46 13.58 11.55
CA CYS A 15 8.05 13.11 10.21
C CYS A 15 6.54 13.31 9.99
N LEU A 16 5.69 12.87 10.92
CA LEU A 16 4.24 13.00 10.80
C LEU A 16 3.80 14.48 10.79
N SER A 17 4.45 15.32 11.61
CA SER A 17 4.22 16.77 11.61
C SER A 17 4.56 17.40 10.25
N ALA A 18 5.71 17.04 9.68
CA ALA A 18 6.12 17.48 8.35
C ALA A 18 5.12 17.01 7.28
N PHE A 19 4.69 15.74 7.29
CA PHE A 19 3.66 15.26 6.35
C PHE A 19 2.36 16.07 6.43
N LYS A 20 1.91 16.40 7.65
CA LYS A 20 0.72 17.23 7.86
C LYS A 20 0.87 18.61 7.22
N ASN A 21 2.06 19.20 7.27
CA ASN A 21 2.35 20.49 6.64
C ASN A 21 2.41 20.43 5.10
N HIS A 22 2.44 19.23 4.50
CA HIS A 22 2.40 18.98 3.05
C HIS A 22 1.07 18.36 2.60
N ASP A 23 -0.03 18.67 3.29
CA ASP A 23 -1.41 18.27 2.98
C ASP A 23 -1.69 16.76 3.07
N PHE A 24 -0.89 16.02 3.84
CA PHE A 24 -1.20 14.63 4.14
C PHE A 24 -2.09 14.52 5.39
N ASN A 25 -2.99 13.55 5.35
CA ASN A 25 -3.78 13.10 6.49
C ASN A 25 -3.03 12.00 7.24
N ILE A 26 -2.86 12.17 8.54
CA ILE A 26 -2.25 11.17 9.42
C ILE A 26 -3.32 10.17 9.89
N LEU A 27 -3.05 8.89 9.70
CA LEU A 27 -3.91 7.81 10.18
C LEU A 27 -3.47 7.36 11.58
N LYS A 28 -4.39 6.76 12.34
CA LYS A 28 -4.09 6.20 13.67
C LYS A 28 -2.99 5.13 13.66
N SER A 29 -2.77 4.47 12.52
CA SER A 29 -1.70 3.49 12.36
C SER A 29 -0.31 4.10 12.24
N GLY A 30 -0.18 5.43 12.06
CA GLY A 30 1.07 6.10 11.74
C GLY A 30 1.38 6.15 10.23
N ASN A 31 0.54 5.56 9.38
CA ASN A 31 0.60 5.78 7.93
C ASN A 31 -0.01 7.15 7.60
N VAL A 32 0.36 7.71 6.47
CA VAL A 32 -0.21 8.97 5.98
C VAL A 32 -0.82 8.81 4.60
N THR A 33 -1.79 9.64 4.27
CA THR A 33 -2.46 9.60 2.97
C THR A 33 -2.71 10.99 2.41
N LYS A 34 -2.62 11.14 1.09
CA LYS A 34 -2.96 12.37 0.38
C LYS A 34 -3.99 12.06 -0.70
N LYS A 35 -5.04 12.87 -0.79
CA LYS A 35 -6.12 12.65 -1.76
C LYS A 35 -5.57 12.89 -3.17
N VAL A 36 -5.81 11.94 -4.08
CA VAL A 36 -5.64 12.16 -5.53
C VAL A 36 -7.00 12.52 -6.10
N ASP A 37 -7.99 11.65 -5.90
CA ASP A 37 -9.40 11.89 -6.22
C ASP A 37 -10.32 11.21 -5.18
N ASN A 38 -11.59 10.95 -5.52
CA ASN A 38 -12.54 10.33 -4.60
C ASN A 38 -12.25 8.85 -4.29
N ASP A 39 -11.67 8.13 -5.24
CA ASP A 39 -11.45 6.69 -5.16
C ASP A 39 -9.98 6.32 -4.90
N PHE A 40 -9.06 7.25 -5.16
CA PHE A 40 -7.63 7.03 -5.08
C PHE A 40 -6.96 7.98 -4.08
N LEU A 41 -6.10 7.41 -3.23
CA LEU A 41 -5.24 8.15 -2.32
C LEU A 41 -3.80 7.73 -2.56
N VAL A 42 -2.87 8.68 -2.52
CA VAL A 42 -1.48 8.35 -2.18
C VAL A 42 -1.47 7.87 -0.73
N TRP A 43 -0.71 6.82 -0.49
CA TRP A 43 -0.47 6.18 0.79
C TRP A 43 1.03 6.14 1.05
N VAL A 44 1.45 6.47 2.26
CA VAL A 44 2.85 6.38 2.67
C VAL A 44 2.94 5.66 4.02
N GLY A 45 3.77 4.63 4.07
CA GLY A 45 4.14 3.92 5.28
C GLY A 45 5.59 4.20 5.65
N LEU A 46 5.84 4.50 6.92
CA LEU A 46 7.19 4.72 7.45
C LEU A 46 7.69 3.45 8.10
N ASN A 47 8.42 2.62 7.34
CA ASN A 47 9.03 1.42 7.91
C ASN A 47 10.27 1.84 8.71
N VAL A 48 10.36 1.43 9.97
CA VAL A 48 11.39 1.88 10.90
C VAL A 48 12.24 0.71 11.36
N ALA A 49 13.54 0.81 11.14
CA ALA A 49 14.53 -0.10 11.71
C ALA A 49 15.38 0.63 12.76
N VAL A 50 15.77 -0.07 13.81
CA VAL A 50 16.58 0.49 14.91
C VAL A 50 17.91 -0.25 14.92
N TYR A 51 18.99 0.49 14.71
CA TYR A 51 20.36 -0.02 14.70
C TYR A 51 21.14 0.50 15.91
N ASP A 52 22.37 0.01 16.06
CA ASP A 52 23.22 0.39 17.18
C ASP A 52 23.61 1.87 17.17
N SER A 53 23.89 2.44 15.99
CA SER A 53 24.35 3.83 15.83
C SER A 53 23.31 4.79 15.26
N TYR A 54 22.18 4.30 14.73
CA TYR A 54 21.15 5.14 14.10
C TYR A 54 19.76 4.49 14.12
N ILE A 55 18.75 5.29 13.78
CA ILE A 55 17.41 4.83 13.43
C ILE A 55 17.22 5.07 11.94
N GLU A 56 16.76 4.06 11.22
CA GLU A 56 16.49 4.15 9.79
C GLU A 56 14.99 4.28 9.54
N ILE A 57 14.61 5.16 8.63
CA ILE A 57 13.27 5.21 8.06
C ILE A 57 13.35 4.93 6.57
N ASN A 58 12.63 3.89 6.16
CA ASN A 58 12.45 3.44 4.79
C ASN A 58 11.00 3.70 4.36
N PRO A 59 10.72 4.81 3.62
CA PRO A 59 9.38 5.10 3.19
C PRO A 59 8.92 4.14 2.10
N PHE A 60 7.74 3.56 2.27
CA PHE A 60 6.98 2.94 1.19
C PHE A 60 5.94 3.93 0.69
N VAL A 61 5.92 4.19 -0.62
CA VAL A 61 4.92 5.04 -1.28
C VAL A 61 4.04 4.15 -2.14
N GLY A 62 2.73 4.37 -2.08
CA GLY A 62 1.77 3.51 -2.74
C GLY A 62 0.44 4.17 -3.01
N ILE A 63 -0.41 3.49 -3.77
CA ILE A 63 -1.78 3.91 -4.07
C ILE A 63 -2.76 3.10 -3.23
N HIS A 64 -3.74 3.76 -2.63
CA HIS A 64 -4.90 3.14 -2.00
C HIS A 64 -6.13 3.39 -2.87
N CYS A 65 -6.57 2.36 -3.58
CA CYS A 65 -7.82 2.34 -4.31
C CYS A 65 -8.95 1.91 -3.37
N VAL A 66 -9.78 2.88 -2.97
CA VAL A 66 -10.86 2.71 -1.99
C VAL A 66 -11.85 1.62 -2.42
N PRO A 67 -12.38 1.60 -3.65
CA PRO A 67 -13.33 0.55 -4.07
C PRO A 67 -12.75 -0.86 -4.02
N ILE A 68 -11.49 -1.04 -4.47
CA ILE A 68 -10.82 -2.35 -4.44
C ILE A 68 -10.69 -2.84 -3.00
N MET A 69 -10.13 -2.02 -2.12
CA MET A 69 -9.86 -2.43 -0.75
C MET A 69 -11.15 -2.63 0.05
N LYS A 70 -12.20 -1.86 -0.24
CA LYS A 70 -13.50 -2.01 0.42
C LYS A 70 -14.16 -3.34 0.07
N LEU A 71 -14.20 -3.71 -1.22
CA LEU A 71 -14.81 -4.97 -1.65
C LEU A 71 -14.03 -6.19 -1.12
N ILE A 72 -12.70 -6.14 -1.14
CA ILE A 72 -11.88 -7.23 -0.56
C ILE A 72 -12.20 -7.40 0.92
N SER A 73 -12.19 -6.32 1.71
CA SER A 73 -12.52 -6.41 3.14
C SER A 73 -13.92 -6.98 3.36
N GLU A 74 -14.91 -6.57 2.57
CA GLU A 74 -16.28 -7.11 2.66
C GLU A 74 -16.33 -8.62 2.39
N LEU A 75 -15.68 -9.09 1.32
CA LEU A 75 -15.67 -10.50 0.93
C LEU A 75 -14.89 -11.38 1.92
N GLU A 76 -13.85 -10.85 2.55
CA GLU A 76 -13.06 -11.54 3.57
C GLU A 76 -13.68 -11.43 4.97
N GLY A 77 -14.82 -10.75 5.13
CA GLY A 77 -15.50 -10.54 6.41
C GLY A 77 -14.77 -9.57 7.35
N GLU A 78 -13.88 -8.74 6.81
CA GLU A 78 -13.13 -7.74 7.56
C GLU A 78 -13.80 -6.35 7.52
N LYS A 79 -13.61 -5.58 8.59
CA LYS A 79 -14.02 -4.17 8.61
C LYS A 79 -13.04 -3.32 7.79
N TYR A 80 -13.53 -2.73 6.70
CA TYR A 80 -12.77 -1.76 5.92
C TYR A 80 -12.36 -0.55 6.78
N SER A 81 -11.10 -0.12 6.61
CA SER A 81 -10.55 1.10 7.20
C SER A 81 -9.75 1.85 6.15
N LYS A 82 -10.20 3.07 5.81
CA LYS A 82 -9.63 3.88 4.74
C LYS A 82 -8.15 4.17 4.98
N GLY A 83 -7.33 3.88 3.97
CA GLY A 83 -5.87 4.07 4.02
C GLY A 83 -5.13 3.14 4.98
N ARG A 84 -5.77 2.14 5.60
CA ARG A 84 -5.06 1.19 6.49
C ARG A 84 -3.93 0.47 5.76
N TYR A 85 -4.20 0.00 4.54
CA TYR A 85 -3.24 -0.68 3.67
C TYR A 85 -3.26 -0.05 2.29
N ALA A 86 -2.12 -0.02 1.59
CA ALA A 86 -2.09 0.31 0.18
C ALA A 86 -2.69 -0.83 -0.67
N THR A 87 -3.28 -0.48 -1.81
CA THR A 87 -3.60 -1.42 -2.90
C THR A 87 -2.34 -1.83 -3.65
N PHE A 88 -1.38 -0.92 -3.78
CA PHE A 88 -0.04 -1.22 -4.24
C PHE A 88 0.92 -0.26 -3.56
N ALA A 89 2.10 -0.72 -3.15
CA ALA A 89 3.15 0.13 -2.60
C ALA A 89 4.52 -0.42 -2.98
N MET A 90 5.47 0.49 -3.12
CA MET A 90 6.87 0.17 -3.36
C MET A 90 7.76 1.05 -2.50
N HIS A 91 9.00 0.59 -2.33
CA HIS A 91 10.02 1.34 -1.62
C HIS A 91 10.35 2.63 -2.36
N LEU A 92 10.49 3.77 -1.66
CA LEU A 92 10.82 5.06 -2.28
C LEU A 92 12.11 4.99 -3.09
N GLY A 93 13.11 4.22 -2.62
CA GLY A 93 14.37 4.01 -3.33
C GLY A 93 14.22 3.37 -4.73
N ASN A 94 13.08 2.74 -5.04
CA ASN A 94 12.82 2.25 -6.40
C ASN A 94 12.40 3.39 -7.36
N ILE A 95 11.90 4.50 -6.82
CA ILE A 95 11.46 5.69 -7.55
C ILE A 95 12.58 6.74 -7.61
N CYS A 96 13.30 6.92 -6.49
CA CYS A 96 14.45 7.81 -6.35
C CYS A 96 15.64 7.02 -5.77
N PRO A 97 16.44 6.35 -6.62
CA PRO A 97 17.54 5.49 -6.18
C PRO A 97 18.63 6.22 -5.40
N GLU A 98 18.77 7.53 -5.59
CA GLU A 98 19.71 8.37 -4.84
C GLU A 98 19.35 8.44 -3.34
N VAL A 99 18.09 8.18 -2.99
CA VAL A 99 17.60 8.19 -1.62
C VAL A 99 16.99 6.83 -1.28
N ASN A 100 17.85 5.89 -0.92
CA ASN A 100 17.42 4.57 -0.47
C ASN A 100 16.72 4.63 0.90
N ALA A 101 17.30 5.35 1.86
CA ALA A 101 16.84 5.37 3.25
C ALA A 101 17.19 6.69 3.93
N PHE A 102 16.47 7.03 5.01
CA PHE A 102 16.75 8.18 5.87
C PHE A 102 17.35 7.69 7.18
N HIS A 103 18.53 8.19 7.53
CA HIS A 103 19.30 7.75 8.68
C HIS A 103 19.35 8.86 9.72
N PHE A 104 18.84 8.57 10.91
CA PHE A 104 18.83 9.49 12.04
C PHE A 104 19.84 9.00 13.09
N TYR A 105 21.00 9.65 13.11
CA TYR A 105 22.04 9.49 14.12
C TYR A 105 21.73 10.32 15.36
N GLU A 106 22.51 10.16 16.44
CA GLU A 106 22.29 10.89 17.70
C GLU A 106 22.41 12.42 17.55
N ASP A 107 23.23 12.89 16.62
CA ASP A 107 23.49 14.29 16.31
C ASP A 107 22.69 14.84 15.12
N THR A 108 21.82 14.02 14.53
CA THR A 108 20.97 14.46 13.40
C THR A 108 19.96 15.52 13.87
N GLU A 109 19.88 16.63 13.13
CA GLU A 109 18.84 17.63 13.31
C GLU A 109 17.52 17.05 12.78
N ILE A 110 16.65 16.63 13.70
CA ILE A 110 15.51 15.76 13.39
C ILE A 110 14.49 16.47 12.50
N GLU A 111 14.22 17.75 12.77
CA GLU A 111 13.26 18.55 12.02
C GLU A 111 13.65 18.68 10.54
N SER A 112 14.90 19.02 10.24
CA SER A 112 15.42 19.16 8.88
C SER A 112 15.43 17.83 8.14
N GLU A 113 15.86 16.74 8.79
CA GLU A 113 15.91 15.43 8.13
C GLU A 113 14.50 14.86 7.90
N ALA A 114 13.56 15.12 8.83
CA ALA A 114 12.15 14.80 8.65
C ALA A 114 11.52 15.61 7.50
N LEU A 115 11.86 16.90 7.38
CA LEU A 115 11.41 17.73 6.26
C LEU A 115 11.95 17.20 4.93
N ARG A 116 13.27 16.91 4.85
CA ARG A 116 13.91 16.32 3.67
C ARG A 116 13.21 15.03 3.23
N LEU A 117 12.83 14.17 4.18
CA LEU A 117 12.06 12.96 3.91
C LEU A 117 10.73 13.25 3.23
N VAL A 118 9.95 14.16 3.79
CA VAL A 118 8.62 14.48 3.27
C VAL A 118 8.70 15.19 1.93
N GLU A 119 9.65 16.11 1.75
CA GLU A 119 9.90 16.78 0.48
C GLU A 119 10.28 15.78 -0.61
N THR A 120 11.18 14.83 -0.31
CA THR A 120 11.56 13.75 -1.24
C THR A 120 10.35 12.89 -1.61
N VAL A 121 9.53 12.50 -0.63
CA VAL A 121 8.31 11.72 -0.89
C VAL A 121 7.31 12.51 -1.74
N ASN A 122 7.16 13.82 -1.48
CA ASN A 122 6.21 14.66 -2.21
C ASN A 122 6.69 14.99 -3.63
N GLU A 123 7.99 15.20 -3.83
CA GLU A 123 8.58 15.48 -5.14
C GLU A 123 8.56 14.23 -6.05
N TYR A 124 9.12 13.12 -5.56
CA TYR A 124 9.31 11.91 -6.39
C TYR A 124 8.17 10.92 -6.24
N GLY A 125 7.77 10.63 -5.00
CA GLY A 125 6.80 9.58 -4.69
C GLY A 125 5.38 9.91 -5.12
N VAL A 126 4.87 11.09 -4.75
CA VAL A 126 3.47 11.49 -5.01
C VAL A 126 3.17 11.55 -6.50
N SER A 127 4.03 12.20 -7.29
CA SER A 127 3.83 12.32 -8.74
C SER A 127 3.82 10.94 -9.41
N HIS A 128 4.81 10.10 -9.11
CA HIS A 128 4.90 8.74 -9.66
C HIS A 128 3.69 7.89 -9.30
N ILE A 129 3.31 7.82 -8.02
CA ILE A 129 2.18 7.00 -7.56
C ILE A 129 0.83 7.51 -8.07
N SER A 130 0.67 8.82 -8.19
CA SER A 130 -0.59 9.40 -8.70
C SER A 130 -0.83 9.02 -10.16
N SER A 131 0.23 8.66 -10.92
CA SER A 131 0.06 8.12 -12.28
C SER A 131 -0.68 6.78 -12.34
N PHE A 132 -0.79 6.07 -11.21
CA PHE A 132 -1.57 4.83 -11.08
C PHE A 132 -3.02 5.05 -10.63
N ALA A 133 -3.50 6.30 -10.55
CA ALA A 133 -4.86 6.63 -10.09
C ALA A 133 -5.94 6.41 -11.17
N SER A 134 -5.94 5.23 -11.78
CA SER A 134 -7.02 4.74 -12.64
C SER A 134 -6.96 3.21 -12.66
N TYR A 135 -8.07 2.53 -12.96
CA TYR A 135 -8.03 1.07 -13.07
C TYR A 135 -7.15 0.59 -14.23
N ASP A 136 -7.18 1.30 -15.37
CA ASP A 136 -6.36 0.98 -16.54
C ASP A 136 -4.86 1.08 -16.26
N SER A 137 -4.44 2.09 -15.49
CA SER A 137 -3.02 2.27 -15.11
C SER A 137 -2.61 1.36 -13.95
N LEU A 138 -3.54 1.04 -13.04
CA LEU A 138 -3.26 0.22 -11.85
C LEU A 138 -3.18 -1.27 -12.16
N LEU A 139 -4.04 -1.78 -13.05
CA LEU A 139 -4.13 -3.22 -13.32
C LEU A 139 -2.79 -3.85 -13.74
N PRO A 140 -2.02 -3.31 -14.71
CA PRO A 140 -0.75 -3.90 -15.12
C PRO A 140 0.26 -4.00 -13.97
N ILE A 141 0.31 -2.98 -13.11
CA ILE A 141 1.21 -2.95 -11.95
C ILE A 141 0.82 -4.02 -10.94
N LEU A 142 -0.48 -4.21 -10.68
CA LEU A 142 -0.95 -5.28 -9.80
C LEU A 142 -0.61 -6.66 -10.35
N GLU A 143 -0.77 -6.88 -11.66
CA GLU A 143 -0.49 -8.15 -12.32
C GLU A 143 1.00 -8.50 -12.28
N GLU A 144 1.88 -7.55 -12.60
CA GLU A 144 3.33 -7.72 -12.59
C GLU A 144 3.84 -8.06 -11.18
N ASN A 145 3.19 -7.53 -10.14
CA ASN A 145 3.61 -7.69 -8.76
C ASN A 145 2.98 -8.88 -8.03
N ILE A 146 2.15 -9.71 -8.67
CA ILE A 146 1.58 -10.93 -8.05
C ILE A 146 2.68 -11.84 -7.44
N PRO A 147 3.83 -12.08 -8.10
CA PRO A 147 4.88 -12.95 -7.55
C PRO A 147 5.62 -12.34 -6.35
N SER A 148 5.55 -11.02 -6.18
CA SER A 148 6.24 -10.29 -5.12
C SER A 148 5.60 -10.55 -3.75
N PHE A 149 6.38 -10.35 -2.69
CA PHE A 149 5.86 -10.38 -1.32
C PHE A 149 4.83 -9.25 -1.14
N GLY A 150 3.54 -9.62 -1.06
CA GLY A 150 2.42 -8.67 -1.04
C GLY A 150 1.71 -8.45 -2.38
N GLY A 151 1.90 -9.31 -3.37
CA GLY A 151 1.25 -9.27 -4.68
C GLY A 151 -0.26 -9.55 -4.73
N PHE A 152 -0.86 -9.95 -3.60
CA PHE A 152 -2.31 -10.12 -3.35
C PHE A 152 -3.20 -10.23 -4.61
N PRO A 153 -3.30 -11.42 -5.24
CA PRO A 153 -4.04 -11.61 -6.49
C PRO A 153 -5.52 -11.19 -6.42
N GLN A 154 -6.12 -11.14 -5.23
CA GLN A 154 -7.46 -10.59 -5.03
C GLN A 154 -7.62 -9.15 -5.54
N ARG A 155 -6.55 -8.35 -5.51
CA ARG A 155 -6.56 -6.96 -5.99
C ARG A 155 -6.73 -6.89 -7.50
N VAL A 156 -6.11 -7.81 -8.23
CA VAL A 156 -6.27 -7.94 -9.69
C VAL A 156 -7.71 -8.35 -10.03
N ALA A 157 -8.24 -9.37 -9.35
CA ALA A 157 -9.60 -9.83 -9.58
C ALA A 157 -10.64 -8.72 -9.37
N VAL A 158 -10.53 -7.97 -8.28
CA VAL A 158 -11.45 -6.85 -8.00
C VAL A 158 -11.22 -5.68 -8.96
N CYS A 159 -9.98 -5.38 -9.36
CA CYS A 159 -9.70 -4.36 -10.37
C CYS A 159 -10.41 -4.70 -11.70
N LEU A 160 -10.26 -5.93 -12.19
CA LEU A 160 -10.94 -6.42 -13.40
C LEU A 160 -12.47 -6.30 -13.29
N LEU A 161 -13.04 -6.66 -12.15
CA LEU A 161 -14.48 -6.54 -11.91
C LEU A 161 -14.95 -5.09 -11.97
N LEU A 162 -14.23 -4.16 -11.34
CA LEU A 162 -14.56 -2.73 -11.32
C LEU A 162 -14.40 -2.07 -12.71
N MET A 163 -13.58 -2.64 -13.58
CA MET A 163 -13.49 -2.29 -15.00
C MET A 163 -14.65 -2.87 -15.84
N GLY A 164 -15.63 -3.55 -15.24
CA GLY A 164 -16.74 -4.21 -15.93
C GLY A 164 -16.37 -5.53 -16.60
N LYS A 165 -15.18 -6.09 -16.32
CA LYS A 165 -14.68 -7.33 -16.94
C LYS A 165 -14.97 -8.55 -16.05
N ALA A 166 -16.24 -8.77 -15.73
CA ALA A 166 -16.68 -9.82 -14.79
C ALA A 166 -16.21 -11.24 -15.19
N ASN A 167 -16.34 -11.61 -16.48
CA ASN A 167 -15.86 -12.90 -16.98
C ASN A 167 -14.35 -13.07 -16.80
N SER A 168 -13.56 -12.07 -17.21
CA SER A 168 -12.11 -12.10 -17.04
C SER A 168 -11.69 -12.16 -15.57
N ALA A 169 -12.45 -11.53 -14.68
CA ALA A 169 -12.20 -11.59 -13.24
C ALA A 169 -12.44 -13.01 -12.68
N ILE A 170 -13.53 -13.68 -13.08
CA ILE A 170 -13.80 -15.08 -12.69
C ILE A 170 -12.71 -16.01 -13.25
N GLU A 171 -12.39 -15.89 -14.55
CA GLU A 171 -11.35 -16.70 -15.21
C GLU A 171 -9.99 -16.53 -14.51
N PHE A 172 -9.63 -15.31 -14.13
CA PHE A 172 -8.40 -15.03 -13.38
C PHE A 172 -8.41 -15.74 -12.02
N VAL A 173 -9.50 -15.64 -11.26
CA VAL A 173 -9.61 -16.27 -9.95
C VAL A 173 -9.54 -17.79 -10.05
N GLU A 174 -10.29 -18.41 -10.97
CA GLU A 174 -10.26 -19.86 -11.15
C GLU A 174 -8.87 -20.36 -11.55
N ARG A 175 -8.17 -19.64 -12.45
CA ARG A 175 -6.78 -19.95 -12.80
C ARG A 175 -5.87 -19.89 -11.58
N LYS A 176 -5.97 -18.85 -10.75
CA LYS A 176 -5.16 -18.73 -9.52
C LYS A 176 -5.47 -19.82 -8.49
N ARG A 177 -6.74 -20.23 -8.37
CA ARG A 177 -7.12 -21.39 -7.56
C ARG A 177 -6.40 -22.65 -8.03
N CYS A 178 -6.43 -22.94 -9.34
CA CYS A 178 -5.70 -24.08 -9.92
C CYS A 178 -4.18 -24.00 -9.70
N GLU A 179 -3.57 -22.81 -9.85
CA GLU A 179 -2.15 -22.61 -9.59
C GLU A 179 -1.78 -22.91 -8.12
N TYR A 180 -2.62 -22.51 -7.16
CA TYR A 180 -2.35 -22.65 -5.74
C TYR A 180 -2.73 -24.02 -5.14
N GLN A 181 -3.47 -24.86 -5.85
CA GLN A 181 -3.82 -26.22 -5.37
C GLN A 181 -2.63 -27.05 -4.90
N LYS A 182 -1.44 -26.82 -5.49
CA LYS A 182 -0.20 -27.53 -5.11
C LYS A 182 0.41 -27.07 -3.78
N ASN A 183 -0.06 -25.96 -3.23
CA ASN A 183 0.40 -25.40 -1.97
C ASN A 183 -0.79 -25.16 -1.03
N LYS A 184 -0.95 -26.05 -0.05
CA LYS A 184 -2.09 -26.04 0.88
C LYS A 184 -2.31 -24.68 1.56
N ILE A 185 -1.24 -24.03 2.02
CA ILE A 185 -1.34 -22.74 2.74
C ILE A 185 -1.84 -21.63 1.79
N LEU A 186 -1.27 -21.55 0.59
CA LEU A 186 -1.69 -20.57 -0.41
C LEU A 186 -3.13 -20.83 -0.87
N SER A 187 -3.50 -22.10 -1.08
CA SER A 187 -4.85 -22.51 -1.46
C SER A 187 -5.86 -22.08 -0.39
N GLU A 188 -5.65 -22.48 0.87
CA GLU A 188 -6.56 -22.13 1.97
C GLU A 188 -6.68 -20.62 2.18
N HIS A 189 -5.56 -19.88 2.05
CA HIS A 189 -5.58 -18.43 2.16
C HIS A 189 -6.38 -17.79 1.03
N PHE A 190 -6.12 -18.19 -0.22
CA PHE A 190 -6.77 -17.59 -1.39
C PHE A 190 -8.25 -17.96 -1.49
N GLU A 191 -8.65 -19.17 -1.06
CA GLU A 191 -10.05 -19.61 -1.09
C GLU A 191 -10.98 -18.76 -0.21
N ARG A 192 -10.47 -18.16 0.87
CA ARG A 192 -11.22 -17.21 1.72
C ARG A 192 -11.74 -16.01 0.94
N PHE A 193 -11.03 -15.61 -0.10
CA PHE A 193 -11.47 -14.56 -1.02
C PHE A 193 -12.18 -15.16 -2.26
N ALA A 194 -11.58 -16.18 -2.86
CA ALA A 194 -11.98 -16.66 -4.18
C ALA A 194 -13.42 -17.20 -4.23
N ILE A 195 -13.83 -17.98 -3.22
CA ILE A 195 -15.18 -18.54 -3.14
C ILE A 195 -16.24 -17.44 -3.03
N PRO A 196 -16.21 -16.55 -2.02
CA PRO A 196 -17.21 -15.50 -1.91
C PRO A 196 -17.15 -14.51 -3.08
N PHE A 197 -15.98 -14.27 -3.67
CA PHE A 197 -15.86 -13.43 -4.86
C PHE A 197 -16.63 -14.02 -6.06
N ILE A 198 -16.45 -15.30 -6.38
CA ILE A 198 -17.16 -15.94 -7.50
C ILE A 198 -18.67 -15.92 -7.27
N GLU A 199 -19.12 -16.23 -6.06
CA GLU A 199 -20.54 -16.17 -5.68
C GLU A 199 -21.11 -14.75 -5.83
N TYR A 200 -20.36 -13.75 -5.36
CA TYR A 200 -20.72 -12.34 -5.49
C TYR A 200 -20.91 -11.95 -6.96
N VAL A 201 -19.94 -12.29 -7.83
CA VAL A 201 -20.01 -11.92 -9.26
C VAL A 201 -21.19 -12.60 -9.96
N LYS A 202 -21.39 -13.91 -9.75
CA LYS A 202 -22.51 -14.65 -10.36
C LYS A 202 -23.86 -14.08 -9.96
N LYS A 203 -24.02 -13.71 -8.68
CA LYS A 203 -25.26 -13.13 -8.16
C LYS A 203 -25.54 -11.74 -8.74
N GLN A 204 -24.52 -10.92 -8.94
CA GLN A 204 -24.68 -9.51 -9.35
C GLN A 204 -24.77 -9.34 -10.87
N PHE A 205 -24.14 -10.22 -11.65
CA PHE A 205 -23.92 -9.98 -13.08
C PHE A 205 -24.57 -11.02 -14.02
N SER A 206 -25.36 -11.98 -13.50
CA SER A 206 -26.02 -13.04 -14.30
C SER A 206 -25.08 -13.73 -15.29
N VAL A 207 -23.85 -13.99 -14.84
CA VAL A 207 -22.78 -14.68 -15.57
C VAL A 207 -22.67 -16.14 -15.15
#